data_AF-A0A924DXV4-F1
#
_entry.id   AF-A0A924DXV4-F1
#
_cell.length_a   1.000
_cell.length_b   1.000
_cell.length_c   1.000
_cell.angle_alpha   90.00
_cell.angle_beta   90.00
_cell.angle_gamma   90.00
#
_symmetry.space_group_name_H-M   'P 1'
#
loop_
_entity.id
_entity.type
_entity.pdbx_description
1 polymer ?
#
loop_
_entity_poly.entity_id
_entity_poly.type
_entity_poly.pdbx_seq_one_letter_code
_entity_poly.pdbx_strand_id
1 'polypeptide(L)'
;MRILIWNHTPRDPESAYWFWLKDGMEAGGHQVIALDAHALMAVFGLQGMQGLILRHAEAFQIQAVIVTPQNQVETWLLDRLREMGIAVIAFRYDDGLVAAPGQARLLSNHWRQFRLYDAHCDLAVTFCRGMVAQATERDGTAPAYLPTPFGWQAVSAEPAPLRPVIAYCGSPKYVGETPLSWRVHVMRHLLEAGLPLELHHDDWARVPGCEAAARPTPTLTDLFGVFRTATVNLVLPADWCSEPQPMIKNLNVEIAAAGGMQIAHPCAELADLFDLDGDIATATTAAEIADRARHYLAHPEEARRLGQNSRQALERLGGWDCWWEKVAALLAEKGITLPLDGLTHEADSAIAPELAMANLALAHLYEGAAKFSLAGHYFRTALSLAPDDYHAHAGLARLAPDQVTAMGHWRAAASSCTATQNVTMPVPFAVASLGKLGSACRDEAAKRWVEHALMLNDGGALIEAMDLAIPYQPYVTAQVCQVLAQRRQPELIARLAILHARHWPDSPL
;
A
#
# COMPACT_ATOMS: atom_id res chain seq x y z
N MET A 1 12.09 -17.93 5.15
CA MET A 1 11.02 -18.03 6.18
C MET A 1 9.66 -17.63 5.63
N ARG A 2 8.59 -18.02 6.33
CA ARG A 2 7.19 -17.64 6.08
C ARG A 2 6.72 -16.70 7.18
N ILE A 3 6.47 -15.46 6.81
CA ILE A 3 6.24 -14.36 7.74
C ILE A 3 4.85 -13.80 7.46
N LEU A 4 4.08 -13.60 8.53
CA LEU A 4 2.80 -12.90 8.44
C LEU A 4 2.94 -11.54 9.12
N ILE A 5 2.54 -10.50 8.40
CA ILE A 5 2.48 -9.14 8.88
C ILE A 5 1.02 -8.71 8.74
N TRP A 6 0.38 -8.31 9.82
CA TRP A 6 -0.83 -7.49 9.69
C TRP A 6 -0.52 -6.12 10.22
N ASN A 7 -0.94 -5.09 9.50
CA ASN A 7 -0.73 -3.73 9.98
C ASN A 7 -1.83 -2.79 9.48
N HIS A 8 -2.00 -1.66 10.16
CA HIS A 8 -2.88 -0.54 9.80
C HIS A 8 -2.27 0.40 8.74
N THR A 9 -0.93 0.34 8.56
CA THR A 9 -0.13 1.18 7.65
C THR A 9 -0.03 0.72 6.18
N PRO A 10 -0.18 -0.57 5.80
CA PRO A 10 -0.15 -1.03 4.42
C PRO A 10 -1.46 -0.65 3.70
N ARG A 11 -1.78 0.64 3.67
CA ARG A 11 -2.95 1.22 3.01
C ARG A 11 -2.73 1.39 1.51
N ASP A 12 -1.51 1.15 1.05
CA ASP A 12 -1.05 1.31 -0.32
C ASP A 12 0.18 0.39 -0.56
N PRO A 13 0.18 -0.47 -1.59
CA PRO A 13 1.36 -1.21 -2.04
C PRO A 13 2.50 -0.28 -2.45
N GLU A 14 2.20 0.99 -2.75
CA GLU A 14 3.19 2.02 -3.04
C GLU A 14 3.71 2.72 -1.78
N SER A 15 3.19 2.36 -0.59
CA SER A 15 3.72 2.91 0.66
C SER A 15 5.13 2.37 0.92
N ALA A 16 6.01 3.26 1.39
CA ALA A 16 7.36 2.88 1.84
C ALA A 16 7.32 1.71 2.84
N TYR A 17 6.31 1.66 3.70
CA TYR A 17 6.18 0.59 4.68
C TYR A 17 5.94 -0.79 4.04
N TRP A 18 5.06 -0.84 3.03
CA TRP A 18 4.83 -2.06 2.24
C TRP A 18 6.11 -2.51 1.55
N PHE A 19 6.77 -1.59 0.85
CA PHE A 19 8.00 -1.87 0.14
C PHE A 19 9.10 -2.40 1.06
N TRP A 20 9.36 -1.74 2.19
CA TRP A 20 10.48 -2.13 3.04
C TRP A 20 10.25 -3.43 3.79
N LEU A 21 9.04 -3.64 4.32
CA LEU A 21 8.75 -4.83 5.11
C LEU A 21 8.37 -6.02 4.27
N LYS A 22 7.55 -5.84 3.22
CA LYS A 22 7.12 -6.96 2.39
C LYS A 22 8.12 -7.19 1.28
N ASP A 23 8.25 -6.25 0.35
CA ASP A 23 9.06 -6.46 -0.86
C ASP A 23 10.55 -6.61 -0.50
N GLY A 24 11.02 -5.88 0.52
CA GLY A 24 12.38 -6.02 1.04
C GLY A 24 12.67 -7.38 1.66
N MET A 25 11.73 -7.95 2.43
CA MET A 25 11.86 -9.31 2.97
C MET A 25 11.75 -10.37 1.87
N GLU A 26 10.88 -10.17 0.89
CA GLU A 26 10.75 -11.05 -0.28
C GLU A 26 12.02 -11.04 -1.14
N ALA A 27 12.65 -9.87 -1.30
CA ALA A 27 13.96 -9.75 -1.94
C ALA A 27 15.07 -10.50 -1.18
N GLY A 28 14.92 -10.68 0.13
CA GLY A 28 15.73 -11.56 0.97
C GLY A 28 15.35 -13.05 0.89
N GLY A 29 14.42 -13.43 0.01
CA GLY A 29 13.99 -14.82 -0.17
C GLY A 29 12.98 -15.30 0.88
N HIS A 30 12.32 -14.39 1.60
CA HIS A 30 11.22 -14.75 2.49
C HIS A 30 9.88 -14.80 1.74
N GLN A 31 8.92 -15.57 2.25
CA GLN A 31 7.53 -15.55 1.82
C GLN A 31 6.75 -14.69 2.81
N VAL A 32 6.25 -13.54 2.38
CA VAL A 32 5.58 -12.58 3.27
C VAL A 32 4.11 -12.43 2.92
N ILE A 33 3.26 -12.67 3.91
CA ILE A 33 1.82 -12.43 3.83
C ILE A 33 1.52 -11.13 4.59
N ALA A 34 1.21 -10.08 3.84
CA ALA A 34 0.82 -8.79 4.38
C ALA A 34 -0.71 -8.62 4.34
N LEU A 35 -1.32 -8.32 5.48
CA LEU A 35 -2.75 -8.14 5.63
C LEU A 35 -3.08 -6.69 6.06
N ASP A 36 -4.02 -6.03 5.37
CA ASP A 36 -4.57 -4.74 5.80
C ASP A 36 -5.61 -4.96 6.91
N ALA A 37 -5.20 -4.70 8.16
CA ALA A 37 -6.04 -4.90 9.33
C ALA A 37 -7.30 -4.01 9.32
N HIS A 38 -7.23 -2.78 8.77
CA HIS A 38 -8.39 -1.90 8.72
C HIS A 38 -9.41 -2.38 7.71
N ALA A 39 -8.96 -2.77 6.52
CA ALA A 39 -9.87 -3.29 5.49
C ALA A 39 -10.50 -4.60 5.94
N LEU A 40 -9.71 -5.51 6.53
CA LEU A 40 -10.23 -6.73 7.12
C LEU A 40 -11.27 -6.44 8.22
N MET A 41 -10.97 -5.53 9.14
CA MET A 41 -11.91 -5.16 10.20
C MET A 41 -13.17 -4.47 9.64
N ALA A 42 -13.05 -3.69 8.58
CA ALA A 42 -14.18 -3.02 7.93
C ALA A 42 -15.12 -4.03 7.23
N VAL A 43 -14.58 -5.08 6.60
CA VAL A 43 -15.35 -6.09 5.89
C VAL A 43 -15.90 -7.17 6.82
N PHE A 44 -15.07 -7.65 7.76
CA PHE A 44 -15.36 -8.85 8.55
C PHE A 44 -15.56 -8.59 10.05
N GLY A 45 -15.38 -7.34 10.51
CA GLY A 45 -15.32 -7.01 11.93
C GLY A 45 -14.04 -7.53 12.60
N LEU A 46 -13.87 -7.19 13.88
CA LEU A 46 -12.68 -7.56 14.65
C LEU A 46 -12.50 -9.08 14.74
N GLN A 47 -13.56 -9.83 15.06
CA GLN A 47 -13.51 -11.28 15.19
C GLN A 47 -13.23 -11.97 13.85
N GLY A 48 -13.84 -11.50 12.76
CA GLY A 48 -13.59 -12.05 11.43
C GLY A 48 -12.16 -11.81 10.96
N MET A 49 -11.61 -10.62 11.20
CA MET A 49 -10.19 -10.33 10.94
C MET A 49 -9.27 -11.30 11.71
N GLN A 50 -9.50 -11.48 13.02
CA GLN A 50 -8.66 -12.37 13.85
C GLN A 50 -8.77 -13.83 13.40
N GLY A 51 -9.97 -14.29 13.02
CA GLY A 51 -10.18 -15.61 12.43
C GLY A 51 -9.41 -15.79 11.12
N LEU A 52 -9.41 -14.78 10.25
CA LEU A 52 -8.64 -14.82 8.99
C LEU A 52 -7.14 -14.86 9.23
N ILE A 53 -6.62 -14.12 10.22
CA ILE A 53 -5.20 -14.20 10.61
C ILE A 53 -4.82 -15.65 10.99
N LEU A 54 -5.65 -16.31 11.80
CA LEU A 54 -5.42 -17.72 12.17
C LEU A 54 -5.49 -18.66 10.98
N ARG A 55 -6.45 -18.45 10.06
CA ARG A 55 -6.55 -19.24 8.83
C ARG A 55 -5.34 -19.08 7.92
N HIS A 56 -4.83 -17.85 7.76
CA HIS A 56 -3.58 -17.63 7.04
C HIS A 56 -2.39 -18.29 7.75
N ALA A 57 -2.32 -18.18 9.08
CA ALA A 57 -1.27 -18.82 9.87
C ALA A 57 -1.24 -20.34 9.65
N GLU A 58 -2.40 -20.98 9.65
CA GLU A 58 -2.60 -22.42 9.42
C GLU A 58 -2.28 -22.81 7.96
N ALA A 59 -2.93 -22.17 6.98
CA ALA A 59 -2.83 -22.53 5.57
C ALA A 59 -1.41 -22.38 4.99
N PHE A 60 -0.66 -21.41 5.49
CA PHE A 60 0.70 -21.11 5.01
C PHE A 60 1.78 -21.57 5.97
N GLN A 61 1.43 -22.24 7.08
CA GLN A 61 2.37 -22.76 8.07
C GLN A 61 3.37 -21.65 8.51
N ILE A 62 2.81 -20.49 8.86
CA ILE A 62 3.58 -19.30 9.22
C ILE A 62 4.55 -19.62 10.36
N GLN A 63 5.79 -19.14 10.24
CA GLN A 63 6.84 -19.38 11.24
C GLN A 63 6.99 -18.21 12.20
N ALA A 64 6.79 -16.99 11.69
CA ALA A 64 6.87 -15.77 12.47
C ALA A 64 5.74 -14.80 12.11
N VAL A 65 5.27 -14.10 13.12
CA VAL A 65 4.28 -13.03 13.00
C VAL A 65 4.91 -11.74 13.50
N ILE A 66 4.79 -10.67 12.71
CA ILE A 66 5.14 -9.31 13.16
C ILE A 66 3.85 -8.55 13.45
N VAL A 67 3.71 -8.09 14.69
CA VAL A 67 2.56 -7.31 15.14
C VAL A 67 2.99 -5.91 15.53
N THR A 68 2.30 -4.89 15.04
CA THR A 68 2.44 -3.54 15.60
C THR A 68 1.40 -3.31 16.69
N PRO A 69 1.77 -2.64 17.79
CA PRO A 69 0.83 -2.34 18.88
C PRO A 69 -0.43 -1.62 18.42
N GLN A 70 -0.39 -0.87 17.32
CA GLN A 70 -1.53 -0.08 16.84
C GLN A 70 -2.67 -0.93 16.24
N ASN A 71 -2.44 -2.23 16.03
CA ASN A 71 -3.36 -3.10 15.30
C ASN A 71 -4.60 -3.57 16.09
N GLN A 72 -4.81 -3.09 17.32
CA GLN A 72 -6.01 -3.36 18.13
C GLN A 72 -6.44 -4.85 18.16
N VAL A 73 -5.49 -5.78 18.27
CA VAL A 73 -5.84 -7.20 18.42
C VAL A 73 -6.10 -7.57 19.88
N GLU A 74 -6.97 -8.57 20.07
CA GLU A 74 -7.18 -9.19 21.37
C GLU A 74 -6.02 -10.12 21.69
N THR A 75 -5.63 -10.19 22.97
CA THR A 75 -4.44 -10.93 23.41
C THR A 75 -4.57 -12.44 23.21
N TRP A 76 -5.78 -12.98 23.23
CA TRP A 76 -6.03 -14.40 22.99
C TRP A 76 -5.55 -14.84 21.58
N LEU A 77 -5.60 -13.95 20.58
CA LEU A 77 -5.08 -14.25 19.25
C LEU A 77 -3.57 -14.47 19.30
N LEU A 78 -2.85 -13.62 20.04
CA LEU A 78 -1.39 -13.72 20.20
C LEU A 78 -1.02 -15.01 20.91
N ASP A 79 -1.72 -15.35 21.99
CA ASP A 79 -1.54 -16.61 22.71
C ASP A 79 -1.82 -17.81 21.80
N ARG A 80 -2.88 -17.75 20.99
CA ARG A 80 -3.23 -18.81 20.06
C ARG A 80 -2.17 -19.04 18.98
N LEU A 81 -1.58 -17.97 18.44
CA LEU A 81 -0.48 -18.07 17.48
C LEU A 81 0.75 -18.74 18.13
N ARG A 82 1.05 -18.41 19.39
CA ARG A 82 2.15 -19.05 20.14
C ARG A 82 1.89 -20.53 20.41
N GLU A 83 0.66 -20.91 20.74
CA GLU A 83 0.24 -22.31 20.88
C GLU A 83 0.41 -23.10 19.57
N MET A 84 0.32 -22.44 18.42
CA MET A 84 0.60 -23.04 17.10
C MET A 84 2.11 -23.17 16.81
N GLY A 85 2.99 -22.76 17.74
CA GLY A 85 4.44 -22.78 17.56
C GLY A 85 4.98 -21.63 16.71
N ILE A 86 4.19 -20.58 16.51
CA ILE A 86 4.57 -19.41 15.71
C ILE A 86 5.25 -18.39 16.61
N ALA A 87 6.41 -17.89 16.21
CA ALA A 87 7.09 -16.83 16.93
C ALA A 87 6.32 -15.50 16.76
N VAL A 88 5.83 -14.93 17.84
CA VAL A 88 5.08 -13.67 17.82
C VAL A 88 5.99 -12.52 18.24
N ILE A 89 6.26 -11.60 17.31
CA ILE A 89 7.19 -10.48 17.48
C ILE A 89 6.42 -9.17 17.50
N ALA A 90 6.42 -8.50 18.64
CA ALA A 90 5.89 -7.15 18.76
C ALA A 90 6.91 -6.15 18.19
N PHE A 91 6.60 -5.55 17.04
CA PHE A 91 7.39 -4.49 16.46
C PHE A 91 6.86 -3.13 16.89
N ARG A 92 7.60 -2.46 17.77
CA ARG A 92 7.28 -1.12 18.25
C ARG A 92 7.81 -0.09 17.25
N TYR A 93 7.10 0.00 16.13
CA TYR A 93 7.27 1.01 15.11
C TYR A 93 6.31 2.16 15.41
N ASP A 94 6.77 3.18 16.13
CA ASP A 94 6.33 4.55 15.91
C ASP A 94 7.32 5.52 16.57
N ASP A 95 7.28 6.75 16.06
CA ASP A 95 8.04 7.91 16.49
C ASP A 95 8.09 8.01 18.03
N GLY A 96 9.09 8.71 18.55
CA GLY A 96 9.14 9.19 19.93
C GLY A 96 7.97 10.11 20.36
N LEU A 97 6.75 9.91 19.83
CA LEU A 97 5.44 10.18 20.45
C LEU A 97 5.55 10.17 21.98
N VAL A 98 6.27 9.18 22.47
CA VAL A 98 6.48 8.84 23.88
C VAL A 98 7.30 9.84 24.69
N ALA A 99 7.91 10.84 24.06
CA ALA A 99 8.76 11.82 24.73
C ALA A 99 8.20 13.25 24.78
N ALA A 100 7.22 13.62 23.94
CA ALA A 100 6.81 15.03 23.83
C ALA A 100 6.05 15.50 25.10
N PRO A 101 6.55 16.54 25.80
CA PRO A 101 5.85 17.15 26.93
C PRO A 101 4.49 17.68 26.46
N GLY A 102 3.40 17.05 26.89
CA GLY A 102 2.02 17.41 26.49
C GLY A 102 1.17 16.23 26.03
N GLN A 103 1.77 15.08 25.70
CA GLN A 103 1.01 13.90 25.25
C GLN A 103 0.75 12.85 26.33
N ALA A 104 1.04 13.13 27.60
CA ALA A 104 1.04 12.17 28.72
C ALA A 104 -0.15 11.19 28.76
N ARG A 105 -1.36 11.65 28.41
CA ARG A 105 -2.58 10.81 28.36
C ARG A 105 -2.62 9.84 27.18
N LEU A 106 -2.15 10.24 26.00
CA LEU A 106 -1.96 9.31 24.89
C LEU A 106 -0.88 8.29 25.25
N LEU A 107 0.16 8.73 25.95
CA LEU A 107 1.25 7.85 26.38
C LEU A 107 0.80 6.76 27.35
N SER A 108 -0.06 7.08 28.32
CA SER A 108 -0.53 6.07 29.27
C SER A 108 -1.26 4.91 28.59
N ASN A 109 -2.00 5.18 27.51
CA ASN A 109 -2.71 4.14 26.75
C ASN A 109 -1.74 3.29 25.92
N HIS A 110 -0.78 3.91 25.24
CA HIS A 110 0.24 3.20 24.47
C HIS A 110 1.11 2.31 25.37
N TRP A 111 1.56 2.82 26.53
CA TRP A 111 2.34 2.02 27.48
C TRP A 111 1.56 0.84 28.04
N ARG A 112 0.27 1.02 28.34
CA ARG A 112 -0.60 -0.11 28.73
C ARG A 112 -0.64 -1.16 27.63
N GLN A 113 -0.76 -0.75 26.37
CA GLN A 113 -0.78 -1.64 25.23
C GLN A 113 0.58 -2.35 25.03
N PHE A 114 1.69 -1.63 25.17
CA PHE A 114 3.04 -2.22 25.09
C PHE A 114 3.24 -3.30 26.15
N ARG A 115 2.84 -3.05 27.41
CA ARG A 115 2.92 -4.07 28.48
C ARG A 115 2.04 -5.28 28.20
N LEU A 116 0.85 -5.06 27.64
CA LEU A 116 -0.01 -6.17 27.22
C LEU A 116 0.70 -7.01 26.13
N TYR A 117 1.31 -6.36 25.14
CA TYR A 117 2.00 -7.07 24.06
C TYR A 117 3.24 -7.81 24.58
N ASP A 118 4.02 -7.22 25.50
CA ASP A 118 5.18 -7.88 26.12
C ASP A 118 4.80 -9.17 26.86
N ALA A 119 3.61 -9.22 27.45
CA ALA A 119 3.13 -10.42 28.15
C ALA A 119 2.68 -11.54 27.19
N HIS A 120 2.31 -11.18 25.95
CA HIS A 120 1.67 -12.08 25.00
C HIS A 120 2.48 -12.34 23.72
N CYS A 121 3.63 -11.69 23.57
CA CYS A 121 4.57 -11.89 22.46
C CYS A 121 5.85 -12.57 22.97
N ASP A 122 6.55 -13.26 22.09
CA ASP A 122 7.81 -13.92 22.41
C ASP A 122 8.98 -12.94 22.45
N LEU A 123 8.92 -11.90 21.62
CA LEU A 123 9.92 -10.86 21.54
C LEU A 123 9.29 -9.51 21.24
N ALA A 124 9.72 -8.46 21.94
CA ALA A 124 9.43 -7.08 21.57
C ALA A 124 10.71 -6.45 21.01
N VAL A 125 10.60 -5.81 19.85
CA VAL A 125 11.73 -5.17 19.17
C VAL A 125 11.41 -3.72 18.79
N THR A 126 12.43 -2.87 18.78
CA THR A 126 12.33 -1.46 18.35
C THR A 126 13.64 -0.99 17.73
N PHE A 127 13.56 0.02 16.87
CA PHE A 127 14.72 0.72 16.30
C PHE A 127 15.03 2.04 17.02
N CYS A 128 14.33 2.37 18.11
CA CYS A 128 14.51 3.63 18.84
C CYS A 128 15.13 3.39 20.22
N ARG A 129 16.34 3.93 20.44
CA ARG A 129 17.02 3.85 21.75
C ARG A 129 16.24 4.61 22.82
N GLY A 130 15.65 5.74 22.45
CA GLY A 130 14.78 6.51 23.34
C GLY A 130 13.65 5.65 23.91
N MET A 131 13.04 4.79 23.09
CA MET A 131 11.99 3.88 23.54
C MET A 131 12.51 2.80 24.49
N VAL A 132 13.70 2.25 24.23
CA VAL A 132 14.35 1.27 25.12
C VAL A 132 14.61 1.89 26.49
N ALA A 133 15.21 3.09 26.51
CA ALA A 133 15.53 3.82 27.74
C ALA A 133 14.26 4.11 28.55
N GLN A 134 13.20 4.62 27.91
CA GLN A 134 11.94 4.92 28.58
C GLN A 134 11.20 3.69 29.07
N ALA A 135 11.19 2.59 28.30
CA ALA A 135 10.57 1.34 28.72
C ALA A 135 11.28 0.77 29.95
N THR A 136 12.62 0.82 29.94
CA THR A 136 13.47 0.41 31.06
C THR A 136 13.16 1.24 32.31
N GLU A 137 13.12 2.57 32.18
CA GLU A 137 12.86 3.49 33.29
C GLU A 137 11.46 3.32 33.88
N ARG A 138 10.44 3.13 33.04
CA ARG A 138 9.04 3.11 33.47
C ARG A 138 8.58 1.76 33.99
N ASP A 139 8.90 0.69 33.26
CA ASP A 139 8.27 -0.61 33.42
C ASP A 139 9.28 -1.70 33.82
N GLY A 140 10.59 -1.39 33.81
CA GLY A 140 11.64 -2.37 34.02
C GLY A 140 11.76 -3.40 32.90
N THR A 141 10.98 -3.25 31.82
CA THR A 141 11.06 -4.09 30.62
C THR A 141 11.69 -3.29 29.48
N ALA A 142 12.63 -3.91 28.77
CA ALA A 142 13.30 -3.29 27.64
C ALA A 142 12.98 -4.11 26.38
N PRO A 143 12.30 -3.54 25.36
CA PRO A 143 12.28 -4.18 24.05
C PRO A 143 13.73 -4.27 23.54
N ALA A 144 14.02 -5.30 22.74
CA ALA A 144 15.33 -5.42 22.12
C ALA A 144 15.54 -4.29 21.10
N TYR A 145 16.65 -3.57 21.24
CA TYR A 145 17.08 -2.62 20.24
C TYR A 145 17.64 -3.38 19.03
N LEU A 146 16.94 -3.30 17.91
CA LEU A 146 17.41 -3.80 16.63
C LEU A 146 17.34 -2.64 15.64
N PRO A 147 18.49 -2.11 15.16
CA PRO A 147 18.51 -1.15 14.08
C PRO A 147 17.69 -1.71 12.92
N THR A 148 16.83 -0.87 12.34
CA THR A 148 15.87 -1.28 11.33
C THR A 148 16.61 -1.98 10.18
N PRO A 149 16.16 -3.17 9.76
CA PRO A 149 16.62 -3.77 8.51
C PRO A 149 15.94 -3.04 7.37
N PHE A 150 16.70 -2.74 6.34
CA PHE A 150 16.14 -2.15 5.14
C PHE A 150 16.52 -3.04 3.98
N GLY A 151 15.52 -3.41 3.18
CA GLY A 151 15.68 -4.20 1.97
C GLY A 151 16.37 -3.41 0.87
N TRP A 152 17.55 -2.85 1.14
CA TRP A 152 18.31 -2.03 0.22
C TRP A 152 18.57 -2.75 -1.11
N GLN A 153 18.54 -4.09 -1.09
CA GLN A 153 18.61 -4.98 -2.25
C GLN A 153 17.49 -4.71 -3.27
N ALA A 154 16.33 -4.25 -2.83
CA ALA A 154 15.21 -3.91 -3.70
C ALA A 154 15.40 -2.56 -4.43
N VAL A 155 16.43 -1.79 -4.09
CA VAL A 155 16.71 -0.47 -4.67
C VAL A 155 17.95 -0.52 -5.55
N SER A 156 17.78 -0.10 -6.82
CA SER A 156 18.89 0.01 -7.78
C SER A 156 19.88 1.11 -7.36
N ALA A 157 21.15 0.73 -7.25
CA ALA A 157 22.27 1.63 -6.95
C ALA A 157 23.02 2.10 -8.22
N GLU A 158 22.43 1.95 -9.41
CA GLU A 158 23.09 2.35 -10.65
C GLU A 158 23.42 3.85 -10.67
N PRO A 159 24.69 4.24 -10.94
CA PRO A 159 25.07 5.65 -10.94
C PRO A 159 24.23 6.48 -11.91
N ALA A 160 23.74 7.64 -11.45
CA ALA A 160 23.03 8.59 -12.28
C ALA A 160 23.70 9.98 -12.24
N PRO A 161 23.60 10.78 -13.32
CA PRO A 161 24.05 12.17 -13.30
C PRO A 161 23.30 12.97 -12.22
N LEU A 162 24.06 13.78 -11.46
CA LEU A 162 23.46 14.65 -10.45
C LEU A 162 22.84 15.89 -11.10
N ARG A 163 21.65 16.23 -10.63
CA ARG A 163 20.91 17.47 -10.89
C ARG A 163 21.23 18.43 -9.74
N PRO A 164 21.60 19.69 -10.03
CA PRO A 164 21.98 20.68 -9.01
C PRO A 164 20.74 21.22 -8.27
N VAL A 165 20.05 20.33 -7.55
CA VAL A 165 18.82 20.60 -6.79
C VAL A 165 18.94 20.04 -5.39
N ILE A 166 18.15 20.62 -4.49
CA ILE A 166 17.86 20.11 -3.16
C ILE A 166 16.48 19.44 -3.24
N ALA A 167 16.38 18.16 -2.91
CA ALA A 167 15.11 17.44 -2.88
C ALA A 167 14.64 17.18 -1.45
N TYR A 168 13.35 17.39 -1.20
CA TYR A 168 12.67 16.94 0.01
C TYR A 168 11.38 16.19 -0.36
N CYS A 169 11.28 14.94 0.07
CA CYS A 169 10.17 14.04 -0.23
C CYS A 169 9.37 13.73 1.04
N GLY A 170 8.87 14.77 1.70
CA GLY A 170 8.02 14.63 2.88
C GLY A 170 6.83 15.58 2.84
N SER A 171 5.78 15.23 3.56
CA SER A 171 4.64 16.13 3.75
C SER A 171 5.07 17.39 4.52
N PRO A 172 4.51 18.58 4.19
CA PRO A 172 4.69 19.79 5.00
C PRO A 172 4.20 19.61 6.44
N LYS A 173 3.26 18.67 6.68
CA LYS A 173 2.46 18.45 7.90
C LYS A 173 1.80 19.75 8.41
N TYR A 174 0.47 19.74 8.52
CA TYR A 174 -0.38 20.90 8.90
C TYR A 174 -0.47 22.02 7.84
N VAL A 175 -1.55 21.99 7.05
CA VAL A 175 -2.00 23.10 6.20
C VAL A 175 -3.27 23.67 6.86
N GLY A 176 -3.14 24.49 7.90
CA GLY A 176 -4.36 25.00 8.56
C GLY A 176 -4.19 26.05 9.65
N GLU A 177 -3.33 25.83 10.65
CA GLU A 177 -3.21 26.75 11.80
C GLU A 177 -1.78 26.81 12.35
N THR A 178 -1.37 28.00 12.79
CA THR A 178 -0.10 28.33 13.45
C THR A 178 0.08 27.58 14.79
N PRO A 179 1.32 27.25 15.20
CA PRO A 179 2.60 27.64 14.60
C PRO A 179 2.91 26.89 13.30
N LEU A 180 3.70 27.53 12.41
CA LEU A 180 4.26 26.84 11.26
C LEU A 180 5.15 25.68 11.74
N SER A 181 5.07 24.54 11.05
CA SER A 181 5.96 23.42 11.33
C SER A 181 7.42 23.80 11.05
N TRP A 182 8.34 23.20 11.80
CA TRP A 182 9.78 23.39 11.62
C TRP A 182 10.22 23.11 10.18
N ARG A 183 9.63 22.10 9.53
CA ARG A 183 9.86 21.78 8.11
C ARG A 183 9.54 22.95 7.20
N VAL A 184 8.37 23.58 7.35
CA VAL A 184 7.98 24.73 6.53
C VAL A 184 8.94 25.89 6.75
N HIS A 185 9.38 26.13 7.99
CA HIS A 185 10.38 27.14 8.29
C HIS A 185 11.71 26.89 7.54
N VAL A 186 12.22 25.66 7.58
CA VAL A 186 13.44 25.28 6.84
C VAL A 186 13.27 25.50 5.33
N MET A 187 12.16 25.03 4.73
CA MET A 187 11.96 25.18 3.28
C MET A 187 11.90 26.64 2.84
N ARG A 188 11.19 27.49 3.59
CA ARG A 188 11.13 28.93 3.31
C ARG A 188 12.50 29.59 3.42
N HIS A 189 13.28 29.22 4.44
CA HIS A 189 14.64 29.74 4.61
C HIS A 189 15.54 29.39 3.40
N LEU A 190 15.44 28.17 2.87
CA LEU A 190 16.19 27.75 1.68
C LEU A 190 15.76 28.52 0.42
N LEU A 191 14.46 28.75 0.25
CA LEU A 191 13.91 29.53 -0.86
C LEU A 191 14.32 31.00 -0.79
N GLU A 192 14.24 31.61 0.39
CA GLU A 192 14.69 32.98 0.65
C GLU A 192 16.20 33.15 0.39
N ALA A 193 16.99 32.10 0.63
CA ALA A 193 18.41 32.03 0.28
C ALA A 193 18.70 31.79 -1.22
N GLY A 194 17.66 31.67 -2.06
CA GLY A 194 17.78 31.47 -3.51
C GLY A 194 18.27 30.08 -3.92
N LEU A 195 18.11 29.06 -3.08
CA LEU A 195 18.58 27.70 -3.36
C LEU A 195 17.58 26.93 -4.26
N PRO A 196 18.07 26.05 -5.17
CA PRO A 196 17.24 25.32 -6.12
C PRO A 196 16.51 24.15 -5.44
N LEU A 197 15.33 24.40 -4.89
CA LEU A 197 14.56 23.44 -4.09
C LEU A 197 13.46 22.74 -4.91
N GLU A 198 13.32 21.42 -4.70
CA GLU A 198 12.20 20.60 -5.17
C GLU A 198 11.49 19.94 -3.98
N LEU A 199 10.20 20.20 -3.84
CA LEU A 199 9.36 19.74 -2.73
C LEU A 199 8.34 18.72 -3.25
N HIS A 200 8.66 17.44 -3.07
CA HIS A 200 7.91 16.31 -3.62
C HIS A 200 6.83 15.83 -2.65
N HIS A 201 5.64 16.44 -2.74
CA HIS A 201 4.40 16.03 -2.06
C HIS A 201 3.27 16.95 -2.56
N ASP A 202 2.09 16.40 -2.85
CA ASP A 202 0.98 17.15 -3.49
C ASP A 202 0.52 18.38 -2.68
N ASP A 203 0.61 18.31 -1.34
CA ASP A 203 0.24 19.42 -0.45
C ASP A 203 1.21 20.62 -0.48
N TRP A 204 2.43 20.51 -1.02
CA TRP A 204 3.37 21.65 -1.03
C TRP A 204 2.88 22.81 -1.87
N ALA A 205 2.08 22.56 -2.91
CA ALA A 205 1.47 23.61 -3.74
C ALA A 205 0.46 24.46 -2.95
N ARG A 206 0.03 24.02 -1.77
CA ARG A 206 -0.93 24.71 -0.89
C ARG A 206 -0.24 25.50 0.22
N VAL A 207 1.09 25.42 0.33
CA VAL A 207 1.88 26.09 1.36
C VAL A 207 2.34 27.45 0.84
N PRO A 208 1.91 28.57 1.45
CA PRO A 208 2.28 29.91 0.99
C PRO A 208 3.79 30.11 0.92
N GLY A 209 4.27 30.52 -0.26
CA GLY A 209 5.68 30.78 -0.54
C GLY A 209 6.49 29.56 -0.97
N CYS A 210 5.89 28.38 -1.09
CA CYS A 210 6.54 27.14 -1.56
C CYS A 210 6.04 26.66 -2.93
N GLU A 211 5.10 27.37 -3.55
CA GLU A 211 4.34 26.90 -4.71
C GLU A 211 5.23 26.63 -5.92
N ALA A 212 6.24 27.48 -6.16
CA ALA A 212 7.17 27.33 -7.29
C ALA A 212 8.10 26.11 -7.14
N ALA A 213 8.35 25.67 -5.91
CA ALA A 213 9.19 24.52 -5.60
C ALA A 213 8.40 23.21 -5.51
N ALA A 214 7.07 23.27 -5.44
CA ALA A 214 6.21 22.11 -5.35
C ALA A 214 6.35 21.20 -6.58
N ARG A 215 6.40 19.89 -6.32
CA ARG A 215 6.39 18.81 -7.31
C ARG A 215 5.34 17.78 -6.89
N PRO A 216 4.71 17.07 -7.85
CA PRO A 216 3.81 15.98 -7.55
C PRO A 216 4.49 14.94 -6.65
N THR A 217 3.69 14.24 -5.83
CA THR A 217 4.20 13.07 -5.10
C THR A 217 4.69 12.03 -6.12
N PRO A 218 5.98 11.64 -6.11
CA PRO A 218 6.48 10.63 -7.04
C PRO A 218 5.92 9.26 -6.68
N THR A 219 5.81 8.38 -7.67
CA THR A 219 5.65 6.94 -7.40
C THR A 219 6.88 6.44 -6.64
N LEU A 220 6.78 5.30 -5.96
CA LEU A 220 7.92 4.78 -5.20
C LEU A 220 9.17 4.53 -6.07
N THR A 221 8.98 4.04 -7.30
CA THR A 221 10.08 3.86 -8.26
C THR A 221 10.71 5.19 -8.65
N ASP A 222 9.89 6.20 -8.93
CA ASP A 222 10.37 7.54 -9.28
C ASP A 222 11.06 8.22 -8.09
N LEU A 223 10.61 7.93 -6.86
CA LEU A 223 11.17 8.47 -5.62
C LEU A 223 12.65 8.13 -5.48
N PHE A 224 13.04 6.88 -5.72
CA PHE A 224 14.46 6.51 -5.71
C PHE A 224 15.25 7.19 -6.84
N GLY A 225 14.60 7.43 -7.99
CA GLY A 225 15.17 8.26 -9.05
C GLY A 225 15.44 9.70 -8.61
N VAL A 226 14.53 10.30 -7.84
CA VAL A 226 14.73 11.63 -7.22
C VAL A 226 15.93 11.60 -6.28
N PHE A 227 15.98 10.65 -5.33
CA PHE A 227 17.05 10.57 -4.34
C PHE A 227 18.43 10.39 -4.96
N ARG A 228 18.51 9.56 -6.00
CA ARG A 228 19.75 9.24 -6.71
C ARG A 228 20.25 10.37 -7.61
N THR A 229 19.36 11.21 -8.10
CA THR A 229 19.72 12.29 -9.03
C THR A 229 19.83 13.66 -8.36
N ALA A 230 19.23 13.89 -7.20
CA ALA A 230 19.41 15.15 -6.48
C ALA A 230 20.83 15.25 -5.90
N THR A 231 21.50 16.40 -6.08
CA THR A 231 22.81 16.64 -5.44
C THR A 231 22.69 16.63 -3.91
N VAL A 232 21.57 17.12 -3.37
CA VAL A 232 21.30 17.14 -1.93
C VAL A 232 19.91 16.63 -1.66
N ASN A 233 19.76 15.65 -0.76
CA ASN A 233 18.46 15.28 -0.21
C ASN A 233 18.38 15.75 1.25
N LEU A 234 17.21 16.21 1.67
CA LEU A 234 16.98 16.62 3.05
C LEU A 234 16.20 15.57 3.82
N VAL A 235 16.68 15.25 5.02
CA VAL A 235 15.91 14.46 6.00
C VAL A 235 15.71 15.28 7.25
N LEU A 236 14.49 15.81 7.39
CA LEU A 236 14.10 16.64 8.52
C LEU A 236 13.47 15.81 9.64
N PRO A 237 13.64 16.22 10.91
CA PRO A 237 13.09 15.52 12.05
C PRO A 237 11.56 15.47 12.00
N ALA A 238 10.97 14.71 12.92
CA ALA A 238 9.54 14.78 13.13
C ALA A 238 9.17 16.09 13.81
N ASP A 239 8.06 16.70 13.40
CA ASP A 239 7.58 17.95 14.00
C ASP A 239 6.42 17.60 14.94
N TRP A 240 6.74 17.40 16.23
CA TRP A 240 5.75 17.12 17.27
C TRP A 240 5.46 18.40 18.02
N CYS A 241 4.20 18.85 18.04
CA CYS A 241 3.82 20.12 18.69
C CYS A 241 4.64 21.34 18.19
N SER A 242 5.07 21.31 16.92
CA SER A 242 5.92 22.35 16.29
C SER A 242 7.40 22.35 16.71
N GLU A 243 7.85 21.36 17.48
CA GLU A 243 9.26 21.20 17.83
C GLU A 243 9.91 20.04 17.04
N PRO A 244 11.16 20.23 16.56
CA PRO A 244 11.90 19.15 15.92
C PRO A 244 12.26 18.08 16.96
N GLN A 245 11.89 16.84 16.67
CA GLN A 245 12.26 15.66 17.45
C GLN A 245 13.31 14.86 16.66
N PRO A 246 14.59 14.90 17.07
CA PRO A 246 15.65 14.16 16.40
C PRO A 246 15.38 12.66 16.46
N MET A 247 15.31 12.03 15.30
CA MET A 247 15.13 10.58 15.18
C MET A 247 15.50 10.12 13.78
N ILE A 248 15.81 8.84 13.66
CA ILE A 248 15.89 8.17 12.37
C ILE A 248 14.54 8.19 11.66
N LYS A 249 14.56 8.48 10.36
CA LYS A 249 13.41 8.36 9.45
C LYS A 249 13.71 7.32 8.39
N ASN A 250 12.67 6.69 7.86
CA ASN A 250 12.82 5.80 6.70
C ASN A 250 13.51 6.51 5.53
N LEU A 251 13.23 7.80 5.35
CA LEU A 251 13.93 8.66 4.37
C LEU A 251 15.45 8.59 4.49
N ASN A 252 16.01 8.52 5.70
CA ASN A 252 17.47 8.40 5.88
C ASN A 252 18.01 7.17 5.17
N VAL A 253 17.25 6.08 5.22
CA VAL A 253 17.68 4.82 4.65
C VAL A 253 17.23 4.67 3.20
N GLU A 254 16.08 5.21 2.81
CA GLU A 254 15.66 5.28 1.41
C GLU A 254 16.67 6.04 0.55
N ILE A 255 17.15 7.19 1.04
CA ILE A 255 18.15 7.99 0.34
C ILE A 255 19.49 7.26 0.28
N ALA A 256 19.95 6.70 1.39
CA ALA A 256 21.19 5.94 1.42
C ALA A 256 21.11 4.67 0.56
N ALA A 257 19.96 3.99 0.51
CA ALA A 257 19.72 2.85 -0.38
C ALA A 257 19.76 3.28 -1.85
N ALA A 258 19.28 4.47 -2.20
CA ALA A 258 19.41 5.02 -3.55
C ALA A 258 20.83 5.51 -3.88
N GLY A 259 21.78 5.48 -2.93
CA GLY A 259 23.11 6.07 -3.07
C GLY A 259 23.09 7.60 -3.13
N GLY A 260 22.03 8.22 -2.65
CA GLY A 260 21.86 9.66 -2.62
C GLY A 260 22.59 10.31 -1.44
N MET A 261 23.10 11.52 -1.65
CA MET A 261 23.64 12.34 -0.57
C MET A 261 22.49 12.88 0.30
N GLN A 262 22.67 12.90 1.62
CA GLN A 262 21.69 13.48 2.54
C GLN A 262 22.29 14.43 3.55
N ILE A 263 21.51 15.46 3.91
CA ILE A 263 21.67 16.27 5.11
C ILE A 263 20.56 15.88 6.08
N ALA A 264 20.93 15.39 7.26
CA ALA A 264 20.00 14.93 8.28
C ALA A 264 20.17 15.68 9.61
N HIS A 265 19.13 15.69 10.44
CA HIS A 265 19.29 16.11 11.84
C HIS A 265 19.98 14.99 12.64
N PRO A 266 21.08 15.28 13.37
CA PRO A 266 21.80 14.23 14.10
C PRO A 266 20.94 13.62 15.22
N CYS A 267 21.05 12.31 15.42
CA CYS A 267 20.48 11.58 16.56
C CYS A 267 21.29 10.31 16.85
N ALA A 268 21.08 9.69 18.02
CA ALA A 268 21.85 8.52 18.46
C ALA A 268 21.65 7.31 17.53
N GLU A 269 20.43 7.09 17.04
CA GLU A 269 20.11 6.00 16.12
C GLU A 269 20.77 6.17 14.76
N LEU A 270 20.97 7.40 14.28
CA LEU A 270 21.72 7.62 13.04
C LEU A 270 23.20 7.29 13.21
N ALA A 271 23.78 7.57 14.37
CA ALA A 271 25.17 7.23 14.68
C ALA A 271 25.42 5.71 14.75
N ASP A 272 24.37 4.90 14.96
CA ASP A 272 24.47 3.44 14.89
C ASP A 272 24.50 2.91 13.45
N LEU A 273 24.02 3.71 12.48
CA LEU A 273 23.95 3.32 11.07
C LEU A 273 25.06 3.94 10.23
N PHE A 274 25.48 5.15 10.57
CA PHE A 274 26.32 6.01 9.74
C PHE A 274 27.40 6.70 10.57
N ASP A 275 28.57 6.88 9.96
CA ASP A 275 29.53 7.88 10.39
C ASP A 275 28.96 9.29 10.11
N LEU A 276 28.61 10.02 11.17
CA LEU A 276 28.06 11.37 11.06
C LEU A 276 29.20 12.31 10.64
N ASP A 277 29.16 12.80 9.40
CA ASP A 277 30.20 13.53 8.64
C ASP A 277 31.14 12.67 7.77
N GLY A 278 31.13 11.33 7.89
CA GLY A 278 31.87 10.42 7.00
C GLY A 278 30.99 9.75 5.94
N ASP A 279 29.79 9.33 6.33
CA ASP A 279 28.80 8.66 5.48
C ASP A 279 27.67 9.61 5.09
N ILE A 280 27.26 10.51 5.99
CA ILE A 280 26.18 11.49 5.76
C ILE A 280 26.57 12.87 6.30
N ALA A 281 25.92 13.93 5.83
CA ALA A 281 26.07 15.26 6.43
C ALA A 281 25.01 15.51 7.51
N THR A 282 25.36 16.25 8.57
CA THR A 282 24.41 16.59 9.64
C THR A 282 24.25 18.09 9.85
N ALA A 283 23.05 18.56 10.16
CA ALA A 283 22.76 19.95 10.50
C ALA A 283 21.56 20.05 11.44
N THR A 284 21.58 21.04 12.34
CA THR A 284 20.55 21.23 13.38
C THR A 284 19.70 22.46 13.16
N THR A 285 20.23 23.47 12.45
CA THR A 285 19.53 24.73 12.18
C THR A 285 19.25 24.93 10.69
N ALA A 286 18.26 25.77 10.36
CA ALA A 286 17.96 26.11 8.97
C ALA A 286 19.16 26.78 8.26
N ALA A 287 19.92 27.60 8.98
CA ALA A 287 21.13 28.25 8.47
C ALA A 287 22.23 27.23 8.16
N GLU A 288 22.50 26.28 9.06
CA GLU A 288 23.46 25.20 8.83
C GLU A 288 23.05 24.31 7.64
N ILE A 289 21.76 24.00 7.52
CA ILE A 289 21.22 23.25 6.37
C ILE A 289 21.48 24.03 5.08
N ALA A 290 21.19 25.33 5.05
CA ALA A 290 21.41 26.19 3.87
C ALA A 290 22.90 26.27 3.48
N ASP A 291 23.78 26.42 4.46
CA ASP A 291 25.22 26.52 4.23
C ASP A 291 25.79 25.19 3.70
N ARG A 292 25.42 24.06 4.30
CA ARG A 292 25.83 22.74 3.81
C ARG A 292 25.23 22.44 2.44
N ALA A 293 23.97 22.75 2.20
CA ALA A 293 23.35 22.54 0.90
C ALA A 293 24.06 23.37 -0.20
N ARG A 294 24.38 24.63 0.08
CA ARG A 294 25.16 25.48 -0.83
C ARG A 294 26.54 24.90 -1.10
N HIS A 295 27.22 24.40 -0.08
CA HIS A 295 28.51 23.71 -0.23
C HIS A 295 28.40 22.52 -1.17
N TYR A 296 27.49 21.57 -0.91
CA TYR A 296 27.41 20.35 -1.72
C TYR A 296 26.88 20.58 -3.14
N LEU A 297 26.02 21.59 -3.35
CA LEU A 297 25.64 22.03 -4.70
C LEU A 297 26.84 22.52 -5.51
N ALA A 298 27.82 23.17 -4.85
CA ALA A 298 29.07 23.60 -5.49
C ALA A 298 30.12 22.47 -5.62
N HIS A 299 29.95 21.36 -4.90
CA HIS A 299 30.90 20.23 -4.84
C HIS A 299 30.20 18.89 -5.14
N PRO A 300 29.67 18.69 -6.37
CA PRO A 300 28.86 17.51 -6.71
C PRO A 300 29.63 16.18 -6.61
N GLU A 301 30.95 16.16 -6.82
CA GLU A 301 31.77 14.96 -6.63
C GLU A 301 31.85 14.54 -5.16
N GLU A 302 31.94 15.52 -4.26
CA GLU A 302 31.92 15.25 -2.82
C GLU A 302 30.54 14.76 -2.38
N ALA A 303 29.47 15.35 -2.90
CA ALA A 303 28.11 14.88 -2.65
C ALA A 303 27.93 13.43 -3.11
N ARG A 304 28.38 13.09 -4.33
CA ARG A 304 28.33 11.71 -4.85
C ARG A 304 29.07 10.73 -3.96
N ARG A 305 30.27 11.10 -3.48
CA ARG A 305 31.08 10.28 -2.57
C ARG A 305 30.33 10.00 -1.25
N LEU A 306 29.71 11.01 -0.64
CA LEU A 306 28.90 10.81 0.57
C LEU A 306 27.69 9.90 0.31
N GLY A 307 26.99 10.08 -0.82
CA GLY A 307 25.90 9.18 -1.21
C GLY A 307 26.35 7.72 -1.30
N GLN A 308 27.50 7.46 -1.93
CA GLN A 308 28.09 6.12 -2.02
C GLN A 308 28.53 5.57 -0.66
N ASN A 309 29.12 6.39 0.20
CA ASN A 309 29.51 5.99 1.56
C ASN A 309 28.29 5.56 2.38
N SER A 310 27.20 6.34 2.33
CA SER A 310 25.96 6.01 3.04
C SER A 310 25.34 4.68 2.56
N ARG A 311 25.39 4.40 1.25
CA ARG A 311 24.96 3.10 0.70
C ARG A 311 25.81 1.96 1.23
N GLN A 312 27.14 2.10 1.18
CA GLN A 312 28.06 1.08 1.69
C GLN A 312 27.87 0.85 3.20
N ALA A 313 27.54 1.88 3.97
CA ALA A 313 27.22 1.74 5.38
C ALA A 313 26.00 0.83 5.59
N LEU A 314 24.93 1.02 4.82
CA LEU A 314 23.77 0.13 4.86
C LEU A 314 24.11 -1.31 4.45
N GLU A 315 24.89 -1.48 3.39
CA GLU A 315 25.30 -2.82 2.92
C GLU A 315 26.09 -3.57 4.00
N ARG A 316 26.93 -2.87 4.77
CA ARG A 316 27.67 -3.46 5.91
C ARG A 316 26.77 -3.91 7.06
N LEU A 317 25.62 -3.26 7.27
CA LEU A 317 24.66 -3.64 8.31
C LEU A 317 23.89 -4.92 7.97
N GLY A 318 23.87 -5.29 6.69
CA GLY A 318 23.09 -6.40 6.16
C GLY A 318 21.66 -6.00 5.79
N GLY A 319 20.91 -6.96 5.23
CA GLY A 319 19.49 -6.80 4.93
C GLY A 319 18.61 -7.51 5.97
N TRP A 320 17.45 -7.98 5.50
CA TRP A 320 16.51 -8.73 6.31
C TRP A 320 17.08 -10.02 6.89
N ASP A 321 17.96 -10.73 6.18
CA ASP A 321 18.57 -11.97 6.67
C ASP A 321 19.35 -11.75 7.97
N CYS A 322 20.27 -10.77 7.98
CA CYS A 322 21.07 -10.45 9.16
C CYS A 322 20.20 -9.97 10.34
N TRP A 323 19.07 -9.33 10.07
CA TRP A 323 18.14 -8.95 11.13
C TRP A 323 17.37 -10.13 11.69
N TRP A 324 16.93 -11.04 10.82
CA TRP A 324 16.26 -12.27 11.24
C TRP A 324 17.20 -13.22 11.98
N GLU A 325 18.49 -13.25 11.66
CA GLU A 325 19.51 -13.94 12.46
C GLU A 325 19.57 -13.38 13.89
N LYS A 326 19.55 -12.05 14.04
CA LYS A 326 19.51 -11.40 15.36
C LYS A 326 18.22 -11.72 16.12
N VAL A 327 17.07 -11.69 15.44
CA VAL A 327 15.79 -12.08 16.03
C VAL A 327 15.79 -13.54 16.47
N ALA A 328 16.29 -14.45 15.63
CA ALA A 328 16.40 -15.87 15.96
C ALA A 328 17.33 -16.10 17.16
N ALA A 329 18.46 -15.40 17.25
CA ALA A 329 19.36 -15.46 18.40
C ALA A 329 18.65 -15.01 19.70
N LEU A 330 17.93 -13.88 19.66
CA LEU A 330 17.16 -13.37 20.81
C LEU A 330 16.01 -14.30 21.23
N LEU A 331 15.36 -14.96 20.26
CA LEU A 331 14.33 -15.97 20.54
C LEU A 331 14.96 -17.25 21.14
N ALA A 332 16.14 -17.65 20.67
CA ALA A 332 16.84 -18.82 21.19
C ALA A 332 17.25 -18.65 22.65
N GLU A 333 17.64 -17.44 23.08
CA GLU A 333 17.87 -17.10 24.50
C GLU A 333 16.63 -17.32 25.38
N LYS A 334 15.43 -17.30 24.77
CA LYS A 334 14.14 -17.57 25.43
C LYS A 334 13.67 -19.02 25.25
N GLY A 335 14.49 -19.89 24.66
CA GLY A 335 14.15 -21.28 24.38
C GLY A 335 13.23 -21.47 23.17
N ILE A 336 13.08 -20.46 22.32
CA ILE A 336 12.23 -20.51 21.12
C ILE A 336 13.12 -20.63 19.89
N THR A 337 12.93 -21.69 19.11
CA THR A 337 13.69 -21.89 17.87
C THR A 337 12.93 -21.29 16.69
N LEU A 338 13.54 -20.32 16.01
CA LEU A 338 13.03 -19.76 14.77
C LEU A 338 13.80 -20.35 13.58
N PRO A 339 13.20 -21.26 12.79
CA PRO A 339 13.85 -21.80 11.59
C PRO A 339 13.99 -20.72 10.52
N LEU A 340 15.24 -20.38 10.15
CA LEU A 340 15.53 -19.35 9.13
C LEU A 340 15.41 -19.89 7.69
N ASP A 341 15.56 -21.20 7.51
CA ASP A 341 15.59 -21.83 6.19
C ASP A 341 14.25 -21.67 5.43
N GLY A 342 14.36 -21.33 4.15
CA GLY A 342 13.23 -21.12 3.25
C GLY A 342 12.54 -22.42 2.86
N LEU A 343 11.38 -22.70 3.43
CA LEU A 343 10.46 -23.69 2.89
C LEU A 343 9.60 -23.00 1.82
N THR A 344 9.71 -23.42 0.57
CA THR A 344 8.66 -23.16 -0.44
C THR A 344 7.45 -23.99 -0.05
N HIS A 345 6.35 -23.36 0.33
CA HIS A 345 5.11 -24.06 0.65
C HIS A 345 3.96 -23.45 -0.13
N GLU A 346 3.30 -24.32 -0.89
CA GLU A 346 1.99 -24.01 -1.45
C GLU A 346 0.96 -24.01 -0.32
N ALA A 347 -0.04 -23.13 -0.40
CA ALA A 347 -1.08 -23.07 0.61
C ALA A 347 -1.81 -24.42 0.71
N ASP A 348 -2.26 -24.79 1.91
CA ASP A 348 -3.13 -25.95 2.07
C ASP A 348 -4.40 -25.76 1.22
N SER A 349 -4.55 -26.65 0.23
CA SER A 349 -5.67 -26.67 -0.70
C SER A 349 -7.05 -26.70 -0.02
N ALA A 350 -7.15 -27.19 1.22
CA ALA A 350 -8.41 -27.25 1.96
C ALA A 350 -8.90 -25.88 2.44
N ILE A 351 -7.98 -24.96 2.75
CA ILE A 351 -8.31 -23.63 3.32
C ILE A 351 -8.27 -22.53 2.24
N ALA A 352 -7.61 -22.81 1.11
CA ALA A 352 -7.45 -21.87 0.01
C ALA A 352 -8.77 -21.23 -0.49
N PRO A 353 -9.92 -21.93 -0.60
CA PRO A 353 -11.17 -21.31 -1.04
C PRO A 353 -11.71 -20.23 -0.08
N GLU A 354 -11.62 -20.45 1.24
CA GLU A 354 -12.07 -19.46 2.23
C GLU A 354 -11.21 -18.19 2.15
N LEU A 355 -9.89 -18.37 2.03
CA LEU A 355 -8.95 -17.26 1.92
C LEU A 355 -9.09 -16.52 0.58
N ALA A 356 -9.36 -17.24 -0.52
CA ALA A 356 -9.64 -16.63 -1.82
C ALA A 356 -10.87 -15.73 -1.74
N MET A 357 -11.95 -16.19 -1.11
CA MET A 357 -13.16 -15.40 -0.88
C MET A 357 -12.90 -14.16 -0.02
N ALA A 358 -12.07 -14.27 1.02
CA ALA A 358 -11.70 -13.12 1.83
C ALA A 358 -10.94 -12.07 1.02
N ASN A 359 -9.99 -12.50 0.18
CA ASN A 359 -9.24 -11.63 -0.71
C ASN A 359 -10.13 -10.98 -1.79
N LEU A 360 -11.13 -11.70 -2.32
CA LEU A 360 -12.13 -11.14 -3.24
C LEU A 360 -12.93 -10.01 -2.59
N ALA A 361 -13.39 -10.19 -1.36
CA ALA A 361 -14.16 -9.16 -0.66
C ALA A 361 -13.32 -7.89 -0.44
N LEU A 362 -12.04 -8.04 -0.08
CA LEU A 362 -11.11 -6.92 0.02
C LEU A 362 -10.88 -6.25 -1.34
N ALA A 363 -10.68 -7.04 -2.41
CA ALA A 363 -10.48 -6.51 -3.75
C ALA A 363 -11.65 -5.64 -4.19
N HIS A 364 -12.89 -6.09 -3.97
CA HIS A 364 -14.10 -5.31 -4.27
C HIS A 364 -14.26 -4.07 -3.39
N LEU A 365 -13.88 -4.12 -2.11
CA LEU A 365 -13.87 -2.94 -1.24
C LEU A 365 -12.94 -1.85 -1.83
N TYR A 366 -11.72 -2.22 -2.23
CA TYR A 366 -10.78 -1.27 -2.79
C TYR A 366 -11.15 -0.81 -4.20
N GLU A 367 -11.72 -1.68 -5.02
CA GLU A 367 -12.26 -1.32 -6.33
C GLU A 367 -13.36 -0.25 -6.17
N GLY A 368 -14.30 -0.44 -5.25
CA GLY A 368 -15.35 0.53 -4.94
C GLY A 368 -14.83 1.86 -4.37
N ALA A 369 -13.66 1.84 -3.71
CA ALA A 369 -12.97 3.01 -3.21
C ALA A 369 -12.00 3.66 -4.23
N ALA A 370 -12.02 3.20 -5.49
CA ALA A 370 -11.11 3.65 -6.56
C ALA A 370 -9.61 3.47 -6.25
N LYS A 371 -9.27 2.50 -5.38
CA LYS A 371 -7.89 2.11 -5.05
C LYS A 371 -7.45 0.92 -5.91
N PHE A 372 -7.32 1.16 -7.21
CA PHE A 372 -7.17 0.08 -8.20
C PHE A 372 -5.89 -0.76 -8.05
N SER A 373 -4.76 -0.17 -7.62
CA SER A 373 -3.53 -0.92 -7.35
C SER A 373 -3.72 -1.97 -6.25
N LEU A 374 -4.41 -1.60 -5.17
CA LEU A 374 -4.79 -2.51 -4.08
C LEU A 374 -5.79 -3.57 -4.54
N ALA A 375 -6.84 -3.15 -5.24
CA ALA A 375 -7.84 -4.09 -5.77
C ALA A 375 -7.18 -5.16 -6.65
N GLY A 376 -6.27 -4.73 -7.54
CA GLY A 376 -5.49 -5.63 -8.39
C GLY A 376 -4.58 -6.56 -7.61
N HIS A 377 -3.95 -6.09 -6.53
CA HIS A 377 -3.17 -6.95 -5.62
C HIS A 377 -4.04 -8.06 -5.03
N TYR A 378 -5.17 -7.71 -4.41
CA TYR A 378 -6.05 -8.69 -3.76
C TYR A 378 -6.73 -9.65 -4.75
N PHE A 379 -7.09 -9.21 -5.95
CA PHE A 379 -7.58 -10.13 -6.99
C PHE A 379 -6.48 -11.13 -7.43
N ARG A 380 -5.23 -10.70 -7.60
CA ARG A 380 -4.11 -11.61 -7.90
C ARG A 380 -3.86 -12.60 -6.76
N THR A 381 -3.92 -12.14 -5.51
CA THR A 381 -3.80 -13.03 -4.34
C THR A 381 -4.93 -14.06 -4.30
N ALA A 382 -6.17 -13.66 -4.59
CA ALA A 382 -7.30 -14.59 -4.72
C ALA A 382 -7.05 -15.65 -5.81
N LEU A 383 -6.53 -15.27 -6.98
CA LEU A 383 -6.18 -16.23 -8.04
C LEU A 383 -5.01 -17.14 -7.67
N SER A 384 -4.06 -16.69 -6.84
CA SER A 384 -2.99 -17.58 -6.36
C SER A 384 -3.51 -18.71 -5.46
N LEU A 385 -4.66 -18.49 -4.82
CA LEU A 385 -5.33 -19.44 -3.94
C LEU A 385 -6.40 -20.27 -4.68
N ALA A 386 -7.11 -19.66 -5.62
CA ALA A 386 -8.14 -20.26 -6.45
C ALA A 386 -7.93 -19.81 -7.91
N PRO A 387 -7.06 -20.50 -8.67
CA PRO A 387 -6.67 -20.08 -10.04
C PRO A 387 -7.84 -19.96 -11.01
N ASP A 388 -8.91 -20.70 -10.78
CA ASP A 388 -10.10 -20.70 -11.61
C ASP A 388 -11.22 -19.80 -11.05
N ASP A 389 -10.92 -18.83 -10.18
CA ASP A 389 -11.98 -17.96 -9.63
C ASP A 389 -12.50 -16.93 -10.65
N TYR A 390 -13.79 -17.06 -10.99
CA TYR A 390 -14.48 -16.16 -11.93
C TYR A 390 -14.40 -14.69 -11.50
N HIS A 391 -14.67 -14.39 -10.23
CA HIS A 391 -14.79 -13.02 -9.75
C HIS A 391 -13.43 -12.32 -9.75
N ALA A 392 -12.37 -13.04 -9.42
CA ALA A 392 -11.02 -12.50 -9.42
C ALA A 392 -10.53 -12.22 -10.84
N HIS A 393 -10.75 -13.15 -11.78
CA HIS A 393 -10.46 -12.92 -13.19
C HIS A 393 -11.27 -11.74 -13.75
N ALA A 394 -12.58 -11.69 -13.50
CA ALA A 394 -13.42 -10.58 -13.94
C ALA A 394 -12.96 -9.24 -13.34
N GLY A 395 -12.51 -9.23 -12.08
CA GLY A 395 -11.92 -8.09 -11.41
C GLY A 395 -10.66 -7.58 -12.12
N LEU A 396 -9.67 -8.43 -12.32
CA LEU A 396 -8.43 -8.06 -13.04
C LEU A 396 -8.70 -7.62 -14.48
N ALA A 397 -9.70 -8.20 -15.14
CA ALA A 397 -10.08 -7.79 -16.48
C ALA A 397 -10.62 -6.36 -16.53
N ARG A 398 -11.30 -5.88 -15.47
CA ARG A 398 -11.75 -4.49 -15.35
C ARG A 398 -10.62 -3.52 -15.01
N LEU A 399 -9.60 -3.99 -14.30
CA LEU A 399 -8.43 -3.19 -13.89
C LEU A 399 -7.28 -3.21 -14.89
N ALA A 400 -7.38 -4.01 -15.96
CA ALA A 400 -6.31 -4.19 -16.93
C ALA A 400 -5.99 -2.86 -17.65
N PRO A 401 -4.70 -2.53 -17.83
CA PRO A 401 -4.30 -1.28 -18.48
C PRO A 401 -4.56 -1.27 -19.99
N ASP A 402 -4.76 -2.46 -20.59
CA ASP A 402 -4.92 -2.64 -22.01
C ASP A 402 -5.92 -3.76 -22.34
N GLN A 403 -6.45 -3.74 -23.57
CA GLN A 403 -7.47 -4.68 -24.05
C GLN A 403 -6.96 -6.12 -24.14
N VAL A 404 -5.68 -6.36 -24.42
CA VAL A 404 -5.13 -7.71 -24.56
C VAL A 404 -5.09 -8.40 -23.21
N THR A 405 -4.56 -7.72 -22.20
CA THR A 405 -4.55 -8.18 -20.81
C THR A 405 -5.97 -8.39 -20.29
N ALA A 406 -6.88 -7.45 -20.56
CA ALA A 406 -8.30 -7.57 -20.20
C ALA A 406 -8.93 -8.83 -20.81
N MET A 407 -8.68 -9.10 -22.10
CA MET A 407 -9.23 -10.28 -22.80
C MET A 407 -8.65 -11.60 -22.31
N GLY A 408 -7.37 -11.63 -21.89
CA GLY A 408 -6.79 -12.78 -21.22
C GLY A 408 -7.59 -13.18 -19.98
N HIS A 409 -7.84 -12.21 -19.09
CA HIS A 409 -8.60 -12.46 -17.87
C HIS A 409 -10.09 -12.75 -18.12
N TRP A 410 -10.75 -12.07 -19.05
CA TRP A 410 -12.14 -12.37 -19.40
C TRP A 410 -12.35 -13.79 -19.96
N ARG A 411 -11.40 -14.29 -20.77
CA ARG A 411 -11.45 -15.68 -21.26
C ARG A 411 -11.28 -16.70 -20.13
N ALA A 412 -10.37 -16.43 -19.21
CA ALA A 412 -10.19 -17.27 -18.04
C ALA A 412 -11.46 -17.28 -17.17
N ALA A 413 -12.03 -16.10 -16.86
CA ALA A 413 -13.31 -16.00 -16.16
C ALA A 413 -14.43 -16.81 -16.86
N ALA A 414 -14.58 -16.66 -18.18
CA ALA A 414 -15.59 -17.40 -18.93
C ALA A 414 -15.39 -18.92 -18.89
N SER A 415 -14.13 -19.38 -18.82
CA SER A 415 -13.78 -20.82 -18.73
C SER A 415 -14.07 -21.39 -17.34
N SER A 416 -13.97 -20.56 -16.31
CA SER A 416 -14.30 -20.88 -14.91
C SER A 416 -15.80 -20.92 -14.60
N CYS A 417 -16.64 -20.35 -15.48
CA CYS A 417 -18.05 -20.20 -15.21
C CYS A 417 -18.77 -21.55 -15.28
N THR A 418 -19.32 -21.99 -14.15
CA THR A 418 -20.27 -23.12 -14.14
C THR A 418 -21.60 -22.67 -14.75
N ALA A 419 -22.38 -23.61 -15.31
CA ALA A 419 -23.64 -23.33 -16.02
C ALA A 419 -24.71 -22.58 -15.20
N THR A 420 -24.50 -22.40 -13.90
CA THR A 420 -25.42 -21.76 -12.95
C THR A 420 -25.04 -20.33 -12.56
N GLN A 421 -23.89 -19.80 -12.99
CA GLN A 421 -23.47 -18.44 -12.66
C GLN A 421 -23.87 -17.43 -13.76
N ASN A 422 -24.53 -16.33 -13.37
CA ASN A 422 -24.84 -15.23 -14.28
C ASN A 422 -23.57 -14.43 -14.59
N VAL A 423 -22.99 -14.65 -15.78
CA VAL A 423 -21.83 -13.89 -16.27
C VAL A 423 -22.25 -12.45 -16.55
N THR A 424 -21.68 -11.50 -15.81
CA THR A 424 -21.83 -10.07 -16.08
C THR A 424 -20.58 -9.57 -16.82
N MET A 425 -20.64 -9.55 -18.15
CA MET A 425 -19.59 -8.95 -19.00
C MET A 425 -20.01 -7.55 -19.48
N PRO A 426 -19.10 -6.56 -19.57
CA PRO A 426 -19.43 -5.27 -20.17
C PRO A 426 -19.78 -5.42 -21.66
N VAL A 427 -20.83 -4.72 -22.11
CA VAL A 427 -21.43 -4.82 -23.45
C VAL A 427 -20.42 -4.75 -24.61
N PRO A 428 -19.42 -3.85 -24.63
CA PRO A 428 -18.46 -3.77 -25.74
C PRO A 428 -17.62 -5.05 -25.89
N PHE A 429 -17.36 -5.77 -24.80
CA PHE A 429 -16.56 -7.00 -24.80
C PHE A 429 -17.39 -8.24 -25.16
N ALA A 430 -18.69 -8.26 -24.84
CA ALA A 430 -19.62 -9.30 -25.26
C ALA A 430 -19.82 -9.32 -26.78
N VAL A 431 -19.77 -8.14 -27.42
CA VAL A 431 -19.94 -7.97 -28.87
C VAL A 431 -18.66 -8.34 -29.64
N ALA A 432 -17.48 -8.07 -29.09
CA ALA A 432 -16.20 -8.26 -29.79
C ALA A 432 -15.62 -9.68 -29.75
N SER A 433 -15.93 -10.51 -28.74
CA SER A 433 -15.07 -11.66 -28.41
C SER A 433 -15.73 -13.04 -28.26
N LEU A 434 -17.05 -13.19 -28.40
CA LEU A 434 -17.70 -14.49 -28.14
C LEU A 434 -18.52 -15.01 -29.33
N GLY A 435 -17.80 -15.56 -30.30
CA GLY A 435 -18.35 -16.56 -31.21
C GLY A 435 -18.60 -17.86 -30.45
N LYS A 436 -19.87 -18.09 -30.05
CA LYS A 436 -20.48 -19.34 -29.54
C LYS A 436 -20.77 -19.50 -28.03
N LEU A 437 -20.51 -18.52 -27.18
CA LEU A 437 -21.01 -18.53 -25.79
C LEU A 437 -22.33 -17.75 -25.66
N GLY A 438 -23.44 -18.49 -25.81
CA GLY A 438 -24.77 -18.26 -25.25
C GLY A 438 -25.51 -16.96 -25.56
N SER A 439 -26.65 -17.05 -26.27
CA SER A 439 -27.68 -16.00 -26.37
C SER A 439 -27.98 -15.32 -25.01
N ALA A 440 -27.96 -16.08 -23.91
CA ALA A 440 -28.24 -15.58 -22.56
C ALA A 440 -27.35 -14.40 -22.09
N CYS A 441 -26.07 -14.35 -22.46
CA CYS A 441 -25.19 -13.23 -22.07
C CYS A 441 -25.48 -11.95 -22.88
N ARG A 442 -25.96 -12.10 -24.12
CA ARG A 442 -26.42 -10.97 -24.94
C ARG A 442 -27.78 -10.47 -24.46
N ASP A 443 -28.66 -11.38 -24.01
CA ASP A 443 -30.01 -11.07 -23.54
C ASP A 443 -29.99 -10.20 -22.26
N GLU A 444 -29.18 -10.55 -21.27
CA GLU A 444 -29.10 -9.78 -20.01
C GLU A 444 -28.39 -8.43 -20.19
N ALA A 445 -27.35 -8.39 -21.05
CA ALA A 445 -26.66 -7.15 -21.40
C ALA A 445 -27.57 -6.16 -22.13
N ALA A 446 -28.37 -6.64 -23.09
CA ALA A 446 -29.36 -5.86 -23.80
C ALA A 446 -30.45 -5.33 -22.86
N LYS A 447 -30.96 -6.19 -21.96
CA LYS A 447 -31.98 -5.81 -20.97
C LYS A 447 -31.49 -4.72 -20.03
N ARG A 448 -30.29 -4.85 -19.46
CA ARG A 448 -29.74 -3.84 -18.53
C ARG A 448 -29.40 -2.53 -19.23
N TRP A 449 -28.99 -2.57 -20.49
CA TRP A 449 -28.72 -1.35 -21.24
C TRP A 449 -29.99 -0.58 -21.58
N VAL A 450 -31.07 -1.31 -21.90
CA VAL A 450 -32.42 -0.75 -22.03
C VAL A 450 -32.89 -0.15 -20.70
N GLU A 451 -32.72 -0.85 -19.58
CA GLU A 451 -33.05 -0.33 -18.23
C GLU A 451 -32.26 0.94 -17.88
N HIS A 452 -30.96 0.98 -18.22
CA HIS A 452 -30.11 2.14 -17.99
C HIS A 452 -30.47 3.33 -18.89
N ALA A 453 -30.72 3.10 -20.18
CA ALA A 453 -31.19 4.15 -21.11
C ALA A 453 -32.56 4.71 -20.67
N LEU A 454 -33.45 3.84 -20.16
CA LEU A 454 -34.70 4.25 -19.53
C LEU A 454 -34.46 5.07 -18.25
N MET A 455 -33.43 4.79 -17.45
CA MET A 455 -33.12 5.61 -16.28
C MET A 455 -32.57 7.00 -16.65
N LEU A 456 -31.76 7.10 -17.71
CA LEU A 456 -31.16 8.36 -18.15
C LEU A 456 -32.11 9.27 -18.94
N ASN A 457 -33.27 8.75 -19.36
CA ASN A 457 -34.25 9.46 -20.18
C ASN A 457 -33.67 9.97 -21.52
N ASP A 458 -32.66 9.27 -22.03
CA ASP A 458 -32.02 9.57 -23.31
C ASP A 458 -32.65 8.71 -24.40
N GLY A 459 -33.51 9.35 -25.21
CA GLY A 459 -34.21 8.68 -26.30
C GLY A 459 -33.28 8.18 -27.42
N GLY A 460 -32.09 8.76 -27.58
CA GLY A 460 -31.09 8.33 -28.55
C GLY A 460 -30.41 7.03 -28.10
N ALA A 461 -29.92 7.01 -26.86
CA ALA A 461 -29.32 5.82 -26.25
C ALA A 461 -30.30 4.65 -26.16
N LEU A 462 -31.59 4.93 -25.93
CA LEU A 462 -32.62 3.89 -25.91
C LEU A 462 -32.81 3.25 -27.29
N ILE A 463 -32.83 4.05 -28.37
CA ILE A 463 -32.98 3.53 -29.74
C ILE A 463 -31.77 2.66 -30.11
N GLU A 464 -30.54 3.09 -29.81
CA GLU A 464 -29.33 2.31 -30.07
C GLU A 464 -29.31 1.00 -29.28
N ALA A 465 -29.66 1.04 -27.99
CA ALA A 465 -29.77 -0.16 -27.16
C ALA A 465 -30.81 -1.14 -27.73
N MET A 466 -31.88 -0.62 -28.33
CA MET A 466 -32.94 -1.45 -28.91
C MET A 466 -32.63 -1.99 -30.29
N ASP A 467 -31.91 -1.27 -31.15
CA ASP A 467 -31.38 -1.81 -32.42
C ASP A 467 -30.53 -3.07 -32.18
N LEU A 468 -29.84 -3.11 -31.03
CA LEU A 468 -29.02 -4.24 -30.60
C LEU A 468 -29.81 -5.35 -29.91
N ALA A 469 -30.93 -5.02 -29.24
CA ALA A 469 -31.74 -5.97 -28.46
C ALA A 469 -32.86 -6.64 -29.28
N ILE A 470 -33.53 -5.86 -30.14
CA ILE A 470 -34.73 -6.28 -30.88
C ILE A 470 -34.48 -7.53 -31.73
N PRO A 471 -33.37 -7.71 -32.47
CA PRO A 471 -33.17 -8.89 -33.31
C PRO A 471 -33.20 -10.24 -32.58
N TYR A 472 -33.17 -10.24 -31.24
CA TYR A 472 -33.01 -11.44 -30.44
C TYR A 472 -34.25 -11.79 -29.60
N GLN A 473 -35.08 -10.81 -29.20
CA GLN A 473 -36.25 -11.07 -28.35
C GLN A 473 -37.45 -10.14 -28.63
N PRO A 474 -38.53 -10.63 -29.25
CA PRO A 474 -39.69 -9.81 -29.57
C PRO A 474 -40.46 -9.30 -28.33
N TYR A 475 -40.36 -9.98 -27.19
CA TYR A 475 -41.10 -9.59 -25.98
C TYR A 475 -40.49 -8.38 -25.25
N VAL A 476 -39.21 -8.06 -25.48
CA VAL A 476 -38.56 -6.87 -24.88
C VAL A 476 -39.21 -5.60 -25.41
N THR A 477 -39.63 -5.58 -26.67
CA THR A 477 -40.39 -4.48 -27.28
C THR A 477 -41.65 -4.16 -26.48
N ALA A 478 -42.40 -5.17 -26.02
CA ALA A 478 -43.63 -4.97 -25.26
C ALA A 478 -43.39 -4.28 -23.91
N GLN A 479 -42.36 -4.74 -23.18
CA GLN A 479 -42.01 -4.20 -21.87
C GLN A 479 -41.53 -2.75 -21.98
N VAL A 480 -40.73 -2.44 -23.00
CA VAL A 480 -40.27 -1.07 -23.25
C VAL A 480 -41.42 -0.17 -23.70
N CYS A 481 -42.30 -0.64 -24.59
CA CYS A 481 -43.51 0.09 -24.97
C CYS A 481 -44.39 0.41 -23.77
N GLN A 482 -44.51 -0.50 -22.80
CA GLN A 482 -45.26 -0.27 -21.57
C GLN A 482 -44.64 0.85 -20.71
N VAL A 483 -43.32 0.87 -20.56
CA VAL A 483 -42.60 1.93 -19.81
C VAL A 483 -42.71 3.27 -20.54
N LEU A 484 -42.51 3.29 -21.87
CA LEU A 484 -42.64 4.50 -22.68
C LEU A 484 -44.07 5.06 -22.69
N ALA A 485 -45.07 4.17 -22.67
CA ALA A 485 -46.48 4.55 -22.57
C ALA A 485 -46.79 5.20 -21.20
N GLN A 486 -46.27 4.64 -20.11
CA GLN A 486 -46.37 5.25 -18.78
C GLN A 486 -45.73 6.64 -18.73
N ARG A 487 -44.67 6.85 -19.52
CA ARG A 487 -43.93 8.12 -19.63
C ARG A 487 -44.46 9.07 -20.70
N ARG A 488 -45.52 8.70 -21.43
CA ARG A 488 -46.14 9.50 -22.49
C ARG A 488 -45.16 9.92 -23.60
N GLN A 489 -44.32 9.00 -24.08
CA GLN A 489 -43.38 9.21 -25.19
C GLN A 489 -43.83 8.48 -26.49
N PRO A 490 -44.90 8.95 -27.18
CA PRO A 490 -45.50 8.25 -28.32
C PRO A 490 -44.57 8.15 -29.55
N GLU A 491 -43.68 9.12 -29.74
CA GLU A 491 -42.72 9.13 -30.85
C GLU A 491 -41.68 8.01 -30.76
N LEU A 492 -41.25 7.66 -29.55
CA LEU A 492 -40.32 6.55 -29.33
C LEU A 492 -41.02 5.20 -29.50
N ILE A 493 -42.27 5.08 -29.05
CA ILE A 493 -43.10 3.88 -29.28
C ILE A 493 -43.27 3.62 -30.78
N ALA A 494 -43.56 4.66 -31.57
CA ALA A 494 -43.70 4.52 -33.02
C ALA A 494 -42.40 4.04 -33.69
N ARG A 495 -41.24 4.55 -33.28
CA ARG A 495 -39.93 4.11 -33.77
C ARG A 495 -39.61 2.67 -33.38
N LEU A 496 -39.90 2.30 -32.13
CA LEU A 496 -39.79 0.92 -31.66
C LEU A 496 -40.62 -0.05 -32.49
N ALA A 497 -41.86 0.31 -32.81
CA ALA A 497 -42.75 -0.53 -33.61
C ALA A 497 -42.20 -0.76 -35.03
N ILE A 498 -41.62 0.27 -35.65
CA ILE A 498 -40.96 0.15 -36.96
C ILE A 498 -39.76 -0.80 -36.89
N LEU A 499 -38.92 -0.65 -35.86
CA LEU A 499 -37.77 -1.52 -35.62
C LEU A 499 -38.19 -2.97 -35.36
N HIS A 500 -39.21 -3.18 -34.54
CA HIS A 500 -39.76 -4.49 -34.24
C HIS A 500 -40.29 -5.17 -35.50
N ALA A 501 -41.14 -4.48 -36.28
CA ALA A 501 -41.70 -5.02 -37.52
C ALA A 501 -40.62 -5.35 -38.56
N ARG A 502 -39.50 -4.62 -38.57
CA ARG A 502 -38.36 -4.90 -39.45
C ARG A 502 -37.67 -6.22 -39.10
N HIS A 503 -37.55 -6.56 -37.83
CA HIS A 503 -36.86 -7.76 -37.37
C HIS A 503 -37.79 -8.97 -37.17
N TRP A 504 -39.07 -8.73 -36.90
CA TRP A 504 -40.08 -9.75 -36.61
C TRP A 504 -41.41 -9.45 -37.33
N PRO A 505 -41.44 -9.54 -38.67
CA PRO A 505 -42.61 -9.15 -39.46
C PRO A 505 -43.87 -9.98 -39.17
N ASP A 506 -43.71 -11.19 -38.63
CA ASP A 506 -44.81 -12.10 -38.29
C ASP A 506 -45.23 -12.02 -36.81
N SER A 507 -44.67 -11.08 -36.04
CA SER A 507 -45.00 -10.89 -34.63
C SER A 507 -46.41 -10.28 -34.47
N PRO A 508 -47.27 -10.81 -33.57
CA PRO A 508 -48.60 -10.26 -33.31
C PRO A 508 -48.59 -9.00 -32.41
N LEU A 509 -47.41 -8.46 -32.09
CA LEU A 509 -47.12 -7.41 -31.11
C LEU A 509 -46.91 -6.07 -31.81
#